data_AF-A0AAE4C7S3-F1
#
_entry.id   AF-A0AAE4C7S3-F1
#
_cell.length_a   1.000
_cell.length_b   1.000
_cell.length_c   1.000
_cell.angle_alpha   90.00
_cell.angle_beta   90.00
_cell.angle_gamma   90.00
#
_symmetry.space_group_name_H-M   'P 1'
#
loop_
_entity.id
_entity.type
_entity.pdbx_description
1 polymer ?
#
loop_
_entity_poly.entity_id
_entity_poly.type
_entity_poly.pdbx_seq_one_letter_code
_entity_poly.pdbx_strand_id
1 'polypeptide(L)'
;MIRNRRLPLVVAASLLALTTAACGSSGNSASASPKAPTSSPTPVASASTGGAGGSDTSTVPADGITVRVTGAGTSAQVTYQVDGTATDDKNATMPWQKTVDPDGGATHVVVIAMSGQTDDVTCEIFVHGSSVQVVKAGKQTGGVAHCEWTSPDN
;
A
#
# COMPACT_ATOMS: atom_id res chain seq x y z
N MET A 1 25.24 51.80 8.73
CA MET A 1 24.51 51.66 10.01
C MET A 1 23.06 51.30 9.70
N ILE A 2 22.65 50.03 9.86
CA ILE A 2 21.26 49.58 10.10
C ILE A 2 21.37 48.23 10.82
N ARG A 3 20.50 48.05 11.81
CA ARG A 3 20.70 47.23 13.01
C ARG A 3 20.36 45.74 12.80
N ASN A 4 21.24 44.91 13.34
CA ASN A 4 21.01 43.52 13.75
C ASN A 4 19.66 43.33 14.46
N ARG A 5 18.83 42.40 13.97
CA ARG A 5 17.78 41.76 14.77
C ARG A 5 18.17 40.32 15.06
N ARG A 6 18.59 40.08 16.30
CA ARG A 6 18.74 38.75 16.89
C ARG A 6 17.34 38.21 17.18
N LEU A 7 17.00 37.03 16.65
CA LEU A 7 15.84 36.28 17.11
C LEU A 7 16.21 35.44 18.34
N PRO A 8 15.35 35.37 19.37
CA PRO A 8 15.58 34.52 20.54
C PRO A 8 15.32 33.05 20.21
N LEU A 9 16.32 32.22 20.52
CA LEU A 9 16.24 30.77 20.63
C LEU A 9 15.26 30.42 21.76
N VAL A 10 14.14 29.76 21.45
CA VAL A 10 13.30 29.12 22.48
C VAL A 10 13.63 27.64 22.47
N VAL A 11 14.45 27.23 23.43
CA VAL A 11 14.72 25.84 23.78
C VAL A 11 13.55 25.35 24.63
N ALA A 12 12.71 24.47 24.10
CA ALA A 12 11.74 23.73 24.89
C ALA A 12 12.26 22.29 25.05
N ALA A 13 12.95 22.06 26.17
CA ALA A 13 13.28 20.72 26.64
C ALA A 13 12.10 20.19 27.45
N SER A 14 11.41 19.17 26.93
CA SER A 14 10.37 18.44 27.69
C SER A 14 10.90 17.06 28.03
N LEU A 15 11.07 16.84 29.34
CA LEU A 15 11.56 15.60 29.98
C LEU A 15 10.46 14.53 30.11
N LEU A 16 10.91 13.28 29.93
CA LEU A 16 10.48 11.97 30.45
C LEU A 16 9.08 11.77 31.07
N ALA A 17 8.42 10.68 30.66
CA ALA A 17 7.86 9.70 31.59
C ALA A 17 7.82 8.28 30.97
N LEU A 18 8.60 7.35 31.54
CA LEU A 18 8.44 5.90 31.41
C LEU A 18 7.18 5.45 32.16
N THR A 19 6.33 4.63 31.56
CA THR A 19 5.41 3.76 32.31
C THR A 19 5.34 2.37 31.68
N THR A 20 5.28 1.41 32.59
CA THR A 20 5.57 -0.02 32.52
C THR A 20 4.38 -0.88 32.12
N ALA A 21 4.69 -2.03 31.52
CA ALA A 21 4.06 -3.34 31.68
C ALA A 21 2.52 -3.46 31.59
N ALA A 22 2.06 -4.17 30.55
CA ALA A 22 0.86 -4.99 30.63
C ALA A 22 1.19 -6.37 30.02
N CYS A 23 1.59 -7.30 30.89
CA CYS A 23 1.54 -8.73 30.62
C CYS A 23 0.10 -9.18 30.87
N GLY A 24 -0.65 -9.48 29.81
CA GLY A 24 -2.01 -9.99 29.88
C GLY A 24 -2.03 -11.50 29.68
N SER A 25 -2.19 -12.23 30.77
CA SER A 25 -2.28 -13.69 30.82
C SER A 25 -3.64 -14.23 30.38
N SER A 26 -3.60 -15.42 29.79
CA SER A 26 -4.50 -16.56 30.02
C SER A 26 -6.00 -16.43 29.72
N GLY A 27 -6.41 -17.09 28.64
CA GLY A 27 -7.77 -17.60 28.44
C GLY A 27 -7.70 -18.97 27.76
N ASN A 28 -7.80 -20.02 28.55
CA ASN A 28 -7.69 -21.43 28.14
C ASN A 28 -9.08 -21.99 27.80
N SER A 29 -9.09 -23.00 26.91
CA SER A 29 -10.12 -24.04 26.75
C SER A 29 -11.27 -23.77 25.76
N ALA A 30 -11.33 -24.55 24.68
CA ALA A 30 -12.12 -25.79 24.67
C ALA A 30 -11.81 -26.63 23.43
N SER A 31 -11.52 -27.90 23.70
CA SER A 31 -11.38 -28.99 22.75
C SER A 31 -12.75 -29.39 22.18
N ALA A 32 -12.82 -29.58 20.87
CA ALA A 32 -13.74 -30.54 20.25
C ALA A 32 -13.21 -30.97 18.88
N SER A 33 -12.52 -32.11 18.86
CA SER A 33 -12.37 -32.94 17.66
C SER A 33 -13.67 -33.75 17.48
N PRO A 34 -14.12 -33.97 16.24
CA PRO A 34 -14.37 -35.35 15.85
C PRO A 34 -13.83 -35.73 14.47
N LYS A 35 -13.69 -37.03 14.30
CA LYS A 35 -12.94 -37.80 13.29
C LYS A 35 -13.57 -37.89 11.89
N ALA A 36 -12.67 -38.02 10.90
CA ALA A 36 -12.64 -38.97 9.76
C ALA A 36 -13.68 -38.81 8.62
N PRO A 37 -13.41 -39.23 7.35
CA PRO A 37 -12.54 -40.36 6.95
C PRO A 37 -11.59 -40.17 5.76
N THR A 38 -10.73 -41.18 5.64
CA THR A 38 -9.86 -41.56 4.53
C THR A 38 -10.60 -41.65 3.19
N SER A 39 -10.05 -41.04 2.13
CA SER A 39 -10.16 -41.53 0.75
C SER A 39 -8.99 -40.97 -0.08
N SER A 40 -8.22 -41.88 -0.65
CA SER A 40 -7.12 -41.63 -1.60
C SER A 40 -7.60 -40.97 -2.90
N PRO A 41 -6.68 -40.43 -3.72
CA PRO A 41 -6.97 -39.41 -4.72
C PRO A 41 -7.37 -40.00 -6.09
N THR A 42 -8.08 -39.21 -6.89
CA THR A 42 -8.09 -39.37 -8.35
C THR A 42 -8.37 -38.00 -9.00
N PRO A 43 -7.57 -37.58 -10.01
CA PRO A 43 -7.65 -36.24 -10.61
C PRO A 43 -8.68 -36.20 -11.74
N VAL A 44 -9.49 -35.14 -11.80
CA VAL A 44 -10.22 -34.77 -13.02
C VAL A 44 -10.19 -33.25 -13.21
N ALA A 45 -9.93 -32.90 -14.46
CA ALA A 45 -9.56 -31.59 -14.94
C ALA A 45 -10.69 -30.56 -14.96
N SER A 46 -10.25 -29.30 -14.94
CA SER A 46 -10.78 -28.12 -15.65
C SER A 46 -12.29 -27.95 -15.76
N ALA A 47 -12.81 -27.04 -14.94
CA ALA A 47 -13.93 -26.17 -15.32
C ALA A 47 -13.78 -24.82 -14.59
N SER A 48 -13.09 -23.86 -15.21
CA SER A 48 -13.11 -22.48 -14.74
C SER A 48 -14.36 -21.80 -15.28
N THR A 49 -15.44 -21.80 -14.49
CA THR A 49 -16.61 -20.94 -14.71
C THR A 49 -17.13 -20.49 -13.36
N GLY A 50 -17.22 -19.17 -13.17
CA GLY A 50 -18.12 -18.57 -12.20
C GLY A 50 -17.46 -17.71 -11.12
N GLY A 51 -17.61 -16.40 -11.29
CA GLY A 51 -18.43 -15.61 -10.36
C GLY A 51 -17.82 -15.17 -9.02
N ALA A 52 -17.46 -13.89 -8.98
CA ALA A 52 -17.73 -12.90 -7.93
C ALA A 52 -17.84 -13.34 -6.45
N GLY A 53 -17.01 -12.72 -5.60
CA GLY A 53 -17.40 -12.42 -4.22
C GLY A 53 -16.24 -12.24 -3.25
N GLY A 54 -16.12 -11.04 -2.66
CA GLY A 54 -15.49 -10.85 -1.35
C GLY A 54 -14.21 -10.03 -1.35
N SER A 55 -14.21 -8.98 -0.52
CA SER A 55 -13.11 -8.06 -0.28
C SER A 55 -11.93 -8.76 0.37
N ASP A 56 -10.96 -9.21 -0.42
CA ASP A 56 -9.72 -9.74 0.10
C ASP A 56 -8.56 -8.91 -0.41
N THR A 57 -7.71 -8.48 0.52
CA THR A 57 -6.46 -7.77 0.29
C THR A 57 -5.74 -8.38 -0.90
N SER A 58 -5.78 -7.69 -2.05
CA SER A 58 -5.21 -8.16 -3.31
C SER A 58 -3.75 -8.55 -3.05
N THR A 59 -3.46 -9.85 -3.18
CA THR A 59 -2.11 -10.37 -2.92
C THR A 59 -1.14 -9.64 -3.84
N VAL A 60 -0.04 -9.13 -3.28
CA VAL A 60 1.02 -8.50 -4.06
C VAL A 60 1.91 -9.61 -4.60
N PRO A 61 2.10 -9.72 -5.93
CA PRO A 61 3.04 -10.66 -6.51
C PRO A 61 4.45 -10.49 -5.93
N ALA A 62 5.14 -11.61 -5.71
CA ALA A 62 6.53 -11.62 -5.25
C ALA A 62 7.54 -11.28 -6.36
N ASP A 63 7.09 -11.28 -7.61
CA ASP A 63 7.90 -10.92 -8.78
C ASP A 63 7.48 -9.56 -9.32
N GLY A 64 8.46 -8.84 -9.88
CA GLY A 64 8.24 -7.55 -10.53
C GLY A 64 7.89 -6.39 -9.59
N ILE A 65 7.34 -5.34 -10.19
CA ILE A 65 6.90 -4.12 -9.52
C ILE A 65 5.39 -3.99 -9.58
N THR A 66 4.78 -3.83 -8.41
CA THR A 66 3.35 -3.63 -8.25
C THR A 66 3.08 -2.28 -7.60
N VAL A 67 2.11 -1.55 -8.15
CA VAL A 67 1.65 -0.27 -7.61
C VAL A 67 0.25 -0.44 -7.04
N ARG A 68 -0.02 0.21 -5.92
CA ARG A 68 -1.31 0.16 -5.23
C ARG A 68 -1.78 1.56 -4.87
N VAL A 69 -3.08 1.78 -5.03
CA VAL A 69 -3.74 3.03 -4.66
C VAL A 69 -4.98 2.70 -3.82
N THR A 70 -5.01 3.23 -2.61
CA THR A 70 -6.12 3.05 -1.65
C THR A 70 -6.65 4.39 -1.17
N GLY A 71 -7.88 4.41 -0.68
CA GLY A 71 -8.47 5.61 -0.11
C GLY A 71 -9.93 5.40 0.28
N ALA A 72 -10.52 6.39 0.97
CA ALA A 72 -11.93 6.34 1.37
C ALA A 72 -12.91 6.65 0.21
N GLY A 73 -12.40 7.13 -0.93
CA GLY A 73 -13.18 7.41 -2.13
C GLY A 73 -13.48 6.15 -2.95
N THR A 74 -14.42 6.25 -3.90
CA THR A 74 -14.77 5.12 -4.77
C THR A 74 -13.93 5.04 -6.04
N SER A 75 -13.43 6.19 -6.51
CA SER A 75 -12.59 6.25 -7.71
C SER A 75 -11.47 7.27 -7.62
N ALA A 76 -10.42 7.01 -8.39
CA ALA A 76 -9.29 7.90 -8.61
C ALA A 76 -8.89 7.93 -10.09
N GLN A 77 -8.20 8.98 -10.49
CA GLN A 77 -7.33 8.96 -11.66
C GLN A 77 -5.96 8.50 -11.20
N VAL A 78 -5.43 7.46 -11.84
CA VAL A 78 -4.09 6.95 -11.56
C VAL A 78 -3.23 7.07 -12.81
N THR A 79 -2.17 7.86 -12.71
CA THR A 79 -1.13 7.95 -13.74
C THR A 79 0.10 7.26 -13.18
N TYR A 80 0.66 6.30 -13.90
CA TYR A 80 1.92 5.66 -13.54
C TYR A 80 2.90 5.71 -14.70
N GLN A 81 4.18 5.86 -14.39
CA GLN A 81 5.27 5.86 -15.36
C GLN A 81 6.28 4.79 -14.99
N VAL A 82 6.76 4.05 -15.99
CA VAL A 82 7.83 3.07 -15.86
C VAL A 82 8.90 3.44 -16.87
N ASP A 83 10.09 3.79 -16.38
CA ASP A 83 11.24 4.26 -17.18
C ASP A 83 10.85 5.32 -18.23
N GLY A 84 10.05 6.30 -17.79
CA GLY A 84 9.56 7.41 -18.62
C GLY A 84 8.34 7.10 -19.50
N THR A 85 7.86 5.85 -19.54
CA THR A 85 6.64 5.47 -20.27
C THR A 85 5.41 5.63 -19.37
N ALA A 86 4.57 6.63 -19.67
CA ALA A 86 3.37 6.94 -18.89
C ALA A 86 2.13 6.16 -19.36
N THR A 87 1.30 5.74 -18.41
CA THR A 87 -0.04 5.19 -18.64
C THR A 87 -1.05 5.83 -17.69
N ASP A 88 -2.26 6.07 -18.18
CA ASP A 88 -3.35 6.69 -17.43
C ASP A 88 -4.55 5.74 -17.29
N ASP A 89 -4.84 5.33 -16.07
CA ASP A 89 -6.08 4.64 -15.72
C ASP A 89 -7.09 5.67 -15.18
N LYS A 90 -7.99 6.11 -16.07
CA LYS A 90 -9.07 7.05 -15.73
C LYS A 90 -10.20 6.29 -15.03
N ASN A 91 -10.69 6.82 -13.90
CA ASN A 91 -11.76 6.23 -13.09
C ASN A 91 -11.42 4.84 -12.52
N ALA A 92 -10.16 4.66 -12.10
CA ALA A 92 -9.74 3.48 -11.36
C ALA A 92 -10.61 3.32 -10.10
N THR A 93 -11.26 2.16 -9.95
CA THR A 93 -12.04 1.84 -8.75
C THR A 93 -11.08 1.57 -7.59
N MET A 94 -11.28 2.24 -6.46
CA MET A 94 -10.44 2.04 -5.27
C MET A 94 -11.02 0.93 -4.37
N PRO A 95 -10.18 0.03 -3.79
CA PRO A 95 -8.73 -0.03 -3.94
C PRO A 95 -8.30 -0.54 -5.33
N TRP A 96 -7.30 0.12 -5.91
CA TRP A 96 -6.74 -0.21 -7.23
C TRP A 96 -5.33 -0.78 -7.07
N GLN A 97 -4.97 -1.77 -7.87
CA GLN A 97 -3.65 -2.39 -7.88
C GLN A 97 -3.28 -2.84 -9.29
N LYS A 98 -2.00 -2.70 -9.68
CA LYS A 98 -1.49 -3.15 -10.98
C LYS A 98 -0.03 -3.54 -10.91
N THR A 99 0.33 -4.66 -11.51
CA THR A 99 1.73 -5.02 -11.79
C THR A 99 2.14 -4.31 -13.08
N VAL A 100 3.10 -3.40 -12.98
CA VAL A 100 3.49 -2.47 -14.07
C VAL A 100 4.79 -2.89 -14.74
N ASP A 101 5.60 -3.68 -14.06
CA ASP A 101 6.81 -4.29 -14.59
C ASP A 101 6.93 -5.71 -14.01
N PRO A 102 6.38 -6.74 -14.67
CA PRO A 102 6.34 -8.10 -14.14
C PRO A 102 7.73 -8.77 -14.06
N ASP A 103 8.68 -8.30 -14.87
CA ASP A 103 10.03 -8.89 -14.95
C ASP A 103 11.01 -8.22 -13.96
N GLY A 104 10.64 -7.09 -13.35
CA GLY A 104 11.47 -6.38 -12.37
C GLY A 104 12.68 -5.67 -12.98
N GLY A 105 12.64 -5.38 -14.29
CA GLY A 105 13.71 -4.71 -15.01
C GLY A 105 13.68 -3.18 -14.91
N ALA A 106 12.61 -2.60 -14.37
CA ALA A 106 12.44 -1.16 -14.34
C ALA A 106 13.40 -0.47 -13.35
N THR A 107 13.90 0.69 -13.75
CA THR A 107 14.86 1.47 -12.97
C THR A 107 14.23 2.68 -12.30
N HIS A 108 13.11 3.18 -12.83
CA HIS A 108 12.38 4.31 -12.29
C HIS A 108 10.87 4.12 -12.43
N VAL A 109 10.14 4.33 -11.33
CA VAL A 109 8.69 4.21 -11.29
C VAL A 109 8.10 5.42 -10.58
N VAL A 110 7.15 6.09 -11.24
CA VAL A 110 6.41 7.22 -10.69
C VAL A 110 4.93 6.89 -10.68
N VAL A 111 4.22 7.19 -9.60
CA VAL A 111 2.77 7.00 -9.46
C VAL A 111 2.15 8.27 -8.92
N ILE A 112 1.16 8.79 -9.62
CA ILE A 112 0.33 9.92 -9.20
C ILE A 112 -1.11 9.45 -9.14
N ALA A 113 -1.69 9.50 -7.94
CA ALA A 113 -3.09 9.18 -7.70
C ALA A 113 -3.85 10.43 -7.26
N MET A 114 -4.96 10.71 -7.94
CA MET A 114 -5.81 11.88 -7.66
C MET A 114 -7.25 11.44 -7.46
N SER A 115 -7.90 11.85 -6.36
CA SER A 115 -9.33 11.63 -6.16
C SER A 115 -10.06 12.94 -5.92
N GLY A 116 -11.08 13.23 -6.71
CA GLY A 116 -11.98 14.36 -6.46
C GLY A 116 -12.97 14.11 -5.32
N GLN A 117 -13.01 12.90 -4.75
CA GLN A 117 -14.02 12.48 -3.76
C GLN A 117 -13.51 12.48 -2.33
N THR A 118 -12.20 12.42 -2.12
CA THR A 118 -11.59 12.27 -0.80
C THR A 118 -10.21 12.92 -0.75
N ASP A 119 -9.80 13.45 0.40
CA ASP A 119 -8.41 13.80 0.71
C ASP A 119 -7.59 12.60 1.25
N ASP A 120 -8.26 11.48 1.53
CA ASP A 120 -7.63 10.24 1.98
C ASP A 120 -7.29 9.35 0.77
N VAL A 121 -6.16 9.65 0.12
CA VAL A 121 -5.57 8.84 -0.94
C VAL A 121 -4.18 8.41 -0.52
N THR A 122 -3.83 7.15 -0.69
CA THR A 122 -2.50 6.60 -0.43
C THR A 122 -2.03 5.87 -1.67
N CYS A 123 -0.82 6.17 -2.14
CA CYS A 123 -0.12 5.36 -3.12
C CYS A 123 0.96 4.53 -2.41
N GLU A 124 1.25 3.37 -2.97
CA GLU A 124 2.28 2.46 -2.47
C GLU A 124 2.93 1.72 -3.64
N ILE A 125 4.25 1.55 -3.56
CA ILE A 125 5.06 0.82 -4.53
C ILE A 125 5.65 -0.41 -3.85
N PHE A 126 5.49 -1.55 -4.50
CA PHE A 126 6.05 -2.83 -4.12
C PHE A 126 7.08 -3.28 -5.14
N VAL A 127 8.25 -3.71 -4.67
CA VAL A 127 9.30 -4.33 -5.47
C VAL A 127 9.52 -5.72 -4.90
N HIS A 128 9.35 -6.74 -5.75
CA HIS A 128 9.42 -8.16 -5.34
C HIS A 128 8.56 -8.48 -4.11
N GLY A 129 7.30 -8.03 -4.12
CA GLY A 129 6.35 -8.20 -3.02
C GLY A 129 6.61 -7.36 -1.77
N SER A 130 7.72 -6.60 -1.71
CA SER A 130 8.09 -5.77 -0.56
C SER A 130 7.70 -4.31 -0.79
N SER A 131 6.98 -3.70 0.16
CA SER A 131 6.66 -2.26 0.09
C SER A 131 7.94 -1.44 0.24
N VAL A 132 8.30 -0.69 -0.79
CA VAL A 132 9.49 0.19 -0.79
C VAL A 132 9.11 1.66 -0.57
N GLN A 133 7.86 2.02 -0.80
CA GLN A 133 7.38 3.38 -0.62
C GLN A 133 5.88 3.42 -0.35
N VAL A 134 5.47 4.24 0.62
CA VAL A 134 4.07 4.54 0.92
C VAL A 134 3.97 6.05 1.07
N VAL A 135 3.09 6.69 0.29
CA VAL A 135 2.82 8.12 0.41
C VAL A 135 1.34 8.35 0.53
N LYS A 136 0.95 9.05 1.60
CA LYS A 136 -0.40 9.54 1.80
C LYS A 136 -0.53 10.96 1.26
N ALA A 137 -1.66 11.26 0.64
CA ALA A 137 -2.00 12.58 0.18
C ALA A 137 -1.93 13.60 1.33
N GLY A 138 -1.45 14.80 0.99
CA GLY A 138 -1.50 15.95 1.89
C GLY A 138 -2.93 16.42 2.12
N LYS A 139 -3.15 17.19 3.19
CA LYS A 139 -4.44 17.82 3.48
C LYS A 139 -4.72 18.96 2.48
N GLN A 140 -5.16 18.58 1.28
CA GLN A 140 -5.69 19.49 0.27
C GLN A 140 -7.00 18.93 -0.29
N THR A 141 -7.88 19.81 -0.77
CA THR A 141 -9.11 19.42 -1.44
C THR A 141 -8.79 18.58 -2.68
N GLY A 142 -9.32 17.35 -2.75
CA GLY A 142 -9.15 16.45 -3.88
C GLY A 142 -7.85 15.64 -3.85
N GLY A 143 -7.67 14.82 -2.81
CA GLY A 143 -6.42 14.17 -2.41
C GLY A 143 -5.52 13.72 -3.57
N VAL A 144 -4.27 14.17 -3.51
CA VAL A 144 -3.21 13.82 -4.48
C VAL A 144 -2.08 13.14 -3.73
N ALA A 145 -1.80 11.88 -4.06
CA ALA A 145 -0.67 11.12 -3.58
C ALA A 145 0.35 10.92 -4.71
N HIS A 146 1.63 11.14 -4.40
CA HIS A 146 2.73 10.98 -5.35
C HIS A 146 3.76 10.03 -4.75
N CYS A 147 4.01 8.91 -5.43
CA CYS A 147 5.05 7.95 -5.12
C CYS A 147 6.07 7.95 -6.25
N GLU A 148 7.34 7.82 -5.89
CA GLU A 148 8.48 7.76 -6.80
C GLU A 148 9.54 6.83 -6.22
N TRP A 149 9.90 5.80 -6.99
CA TRP A 149 10.94 4.85 -6.66
C TRP A 149 11.97 4.78 -7.77
N THR A 150 13.24 4.68 -7.39
CA THR A 150 14.37 4.44 -8.28
C THR A 150 15.12 3.21 -7.78
N SER A 151 15.54 2.34 -8.70
CA SER A 151 16.38 1.19 -8.38
C SER A 151 17.70 1.66 -7.74
N PRO A 152 18.13 1.05 -6.62
CA PRO A 152 19.38 1.40 -5.96
C PRO A 152 20.62 1.05 -6.78
N ASP A 153 20.49 0.19 -7.80
CA ASP A 153 21.58 -0.29 -8.65
C ASP A 153 21.81 0.56 -9.91
N ASN A 154 21.16 1.74 -10.02
CA ASN A 154 21.32 2.69 -11.12
C ASN A 154 22.41 3.73 -10.86
#